data_AF-Q9JKK7-F1
#
_entry.id   AF-Q9JKK7-F1
#
_cell.length_a   1.000
_cell.length_b   1.000
_cell.length_c   1.000
_cell.angle_alpha   90.00
_cell.angle_beta   90.00
_cell.angle_gamma   90.00
#
_symmetry.space_group_name_H-M   'P 1'
#
loop_
_entity.id
_entity.type
_entity.pdbx_description
1 polymer ?
#
loop_
_entity_poly.entity_id
_entity_poly.type
_entity_poly.pdbx_seq_one_letter_code
_entity_poly.pdbx_strand_id
1 'polypeptide(L)'
;MALPFQKGLEKYKNIDEDELLGKLSEEELKQLENVLDDLDPESATLPAGFRQKDQTQKAATGPFDREHLLMYLEKEALEQKDREDFVPFTGEKKGRVFIPKEKPVETRKEEKVTLDPELEEALASASDTELYDLAAVLGVHNLLNNPKFDEETTNGEGRKGPVRNVVKGEKAKPVFEEPPNPTNVEASLQQMKANDPSLQEVNLNNIKNIPIPTLKEFAKSLETNTHVKKFSLAATRSNDPVALAFAEMLKVNKTLKSLNVESNFITGTGILALVEALRENDTLTEIKIDNQRQQLGTAVEMEIAQMLEENSRILKFGYQFTKQGPRTRVAAAITKNNDLVRKKRVEGDRR
;
A
#
# COMPACT_ATOMS: atom_id res chain seq x y z
N MET A 1 -3.35 17.29 -10.21
CA MET A 1 -2.20 18.07 -10.71
C MET A 1 -2.17 17.89 -12.19
N ALA A 2 -2.28 18.98 -12.93
CA ALA A 2 -2.14 18.92 -14.37
C ALA A 2 -0.75 18.36 -14.70
N LEU A 3 -0.70 17.25 -15.46
CA LEU A 3 0.57 16.64 -15.88
C LEU A 3 1.44 17.71 -16.59
N PRO A 4 2.77 17.62 -16.61
CA PRO A 4 3.63 18.66 -17.17
C PRO A 4 3.27 19.11 -18.59
N PHE A 5 2.74 18.20 -19.42
CA PHE A 5 2.25 18.53 -20.76
C PHE A 5 0.96 19.38 -20.77
N GLN A 6 0.20 19.40 -19.67
CA GLN A 6 -0.96 20.27 -19.51
C GLN A 6 -0.57 21.72 -19.16
N LYS A 7 0.66 21.97 -18.69
CA LYS A 7 1.16 23.35 -18.56
C LYS A 7 1.39 23.93 -19.96
N GLY A 8 0.44 24.72 -20.42
CA GLY A 8 0.42 25.24 -21.79
C GLY A 8 -0.62 24.59 -22.69
N LEU A 9 -1.52 23.75 -22.17
CA LEU A 9 -2.72 23.35 -22.92
C LEU A 9 -3.71 24.52 -23.08
N GLU A 10 -3.66 25.53 -22.18
CA GLU A 10 -4.55 26.70 -22.27
C GLU A 10 -4.40 27.49 -23.58
N LYS A 11 -3.20 27.58 -24.16
CA LYS A 11 -3.01 28.23 -25.47
C LYS A 11 -3.68 27.49 -26.63
N TYR A 12 -3.97 26.20 -26.46
CA TYR A 12 -4.66 25.38 -27.46
C TYR A 12 -6.17 25.30 -27.20
N LYS A 13 -6.66 25.77 -26.04
CA LYS A 13 -8.05 25.61 -25.60
C LYS A 13 -9.07 26.39 -26.45
N ASN A 14 -8.61 27.45 -27.11
CA ASN A 14 -9.43 28.32 -27.97
C ASN A 14 -9.00 28.27 -29.43
N ILE A 15 -8.24 27.23 -29.82
CA ILE A 15 -7.91 27.04 -31.23
C ILE A 15 -9.12 26.46 -31.95
N ASP A 16 -9.37 26.96 -33.15
CA ASP A 16 -10.37 26.40 -34.05
C ASP A 16 -9.84 25.10 -34.64
N GLU A 17 -10.28 23.98 -34.06
CA GLU A 17 -9.89 22.63 -34.47
C GLU A 17 -10.34 22.34 -35.91
N ASP A 18 -11.52 22.83 -36.32
CA ASP A 18 -12.06 22.64 -37.66
C ASP A 18 -11.23 23.40 -38.71
N GLU A 19 -10.76 24.62 -38.39
CA GLU A 19 -9.86 25.38 -39.27
C GLU A 19 -8.50 24.66 -39.46
N LEU A 20 -7.96 24.04 -38.40
CA LEU A 20 -6.72 23.27 -38.49
C LEU A 20 -6.91 22.00 -39.32
N LEU A 21 -7.97 21.24 -39.07
CA LEU A 21 -8.28 20.02 -39.81
C LEU A 21 -8.51 20.31 -41.30
N GLY A 22 -9.15 21.44 -41.63
CA GLY A 22 -9.36 21.87 -43.01
C GLY A 22 -8.08 22.27 -43.77
N LYS A 23 -6.97 22.58 -43.06
CA LYS A 23 -5.67 22.90 -43.66
C LYS A 23 -4.79 21.68 -43.90
N LEU A 24 -5.13 20.53 -43.32
CA LEU A 24 -4.37 19.30 -43.46
C LEU A 24 -4.72 18.61 -44.79
N SER A 25 -3.69 18.04 -45.42
CA SER A 25 -3.88 17.14 -46.55
C SER A 25 -4.48 15.80 -46.09
N GLU A 26 -5.06 15.06 -47.04
CA GLU A 26 -5.64 13.73 -46.76
C GLU A 26 -4.59 12.74 -46.21
N GLU A 27 -3.33 12.85 -46.65
CA GLU A 27 -2.21 12.05 -46.13
C GLU A 27 -1.86 12.42 -44.68
N GLU A 28 -1.87 13.71 -44.34
CA GLU A 28 -1.59 14.19 -42.98
C GLU A 28 -2.73 13.85 -42.01
N LEU A 29 -3.99 13.94 -42.45
CA LEU A 29 -5.14 13.48 -41.68
C LEU A 29 -5.02 11.99 -41.33
N LYS A 30 -4.62 11.18 -42.30
CA LYS A 30 -4.39 9.75 -42.09
C LYS A 30 -3.22 9.46 -41.15
N GLN A 31 -2.15 10.27 -41.20
CA GLN A 31 -1.06 10.17 -40.23
C GLN A 31 -1.52 10.57 -38.82
N LEU A 32 -2.33 11.62 -38.70
CA LEU A 32 -2.88 12.07 -37.42
C LEU A 32 -3.78 11.00 -36.77
N GLU A 33 -4.60 10.32 -37.57
CA GLU A 33 -5.41 9.18 -37.14
C GLU A 33 -4.53 8.05 -36.54
N ASN A 34 -3.47 7.64 -37.26
CA ASN A 34 -2.53 6.63 -36.76
C ASN A 34 -1.86 7.03 -35.43
N VAL A 35 -1.53 8.32 -35.27
CA VAL A 35 -0.91 8.85 -34.06
C VAL A 35 -1.90 8.86 -32.89
N LEU A 36 -3.17 9.23 -33.13
CA LEU A 36 -4.23 9.19 -32.12
C LEU A 36 -4.46 7.75 -31.61
N ASP A 37 -4.38 6.76 -32.49
CA ASP A 37 -4.54 5.35 -32.15
C ASP A 37 -3.40 4.80 -31.27
N ASP A 38 -2.17 5.31 -31.44
CA ASP A 38 -1.02 4.90 -30.62
C ASP A 38 -0.95 5.64 -29.26
N LEU A 39 -1.61 6.80 -29.13
CA LEU A 39 -1.52 7.65 -27.94
C LEU A 39 -2.30 7.11 -26.73
N ASP A 40 -3.37 6.34 -26.92
CA ASP A 40 -4.05 5.64 -25.83
C ASP A 40 -4.87 4.42 -26.31
N PRO A 41 -4.33 3.19 -26.24
CA PRO A 41 -5.08 1.98 -26.59
C PRO A 41 -6.28 1.72 -25.67
N GLU A 42 -6.34 2.38 -24.51
CA GLU A 42 -7.36 2.19 -23.47
C GLU A 42 -8.38 3.34 -23.39
N SER A 43 -8.30 4.34 -24.28
CA SER A 43 -9.10 5.57 -24.22
C SER A 43 -10.59 5.28 -24.04
N ALA A 44 -11.11 5.59 -22.84
CA ALA A 44 -12.49 5.33 -22.42
C ALA A 44 -13.55 5.97 -23.34
N THR A 45 -13.18 6.96 -24.14
CA THR A 45 -14.05 7.62 -25.11
C THR A 45 -14.28 6.80 -26.38
N LEU A 46 -13.36 5.88 -26.73
CA LEU A 46 -13.53 5.00 -27.89
C LEU A 46 -14.23 3.69 -27.48
N PRO A 47 -15.34 3.30 -28.15
CA PRO A 47 -15.97 2.01 -27.94
C PRO A 47 -14.99 0.86 -28.21
N ALA A 48 -15.09 -0.23 -27.44
CA ALA A 48 -14.12 -1.34 -27.48
C ALA A 48 -13.82 -1.89 -28.89
N GLY A 49 -14.82 -1.92 -29.78
CA GLY A 49 -14.65 -2.39 -31.16
C GLY A 49 -13.75 -1.51 -32.04
N PHE A 50 -13.65 -0.20 -31.72
CA PHE A 50 -12.77 0.73 -32.44
C PHE A 50 -11.33 0.70 -31.94
N ARG A 51 -11.08 0.09 -30.78
CA ARG A 51 -9.72 -0.04 -30.22
C ARG A 51 -8.88 -1.11 -30.92
N GLN A 52 -9.53 -1.97 -31.70
CA GLN A 52 -8.86 -3.06 -32.40
C GLN A 52 -8.21 -2.54 -33.69
N LYS A 53 -6.88 -2.64 -33.79
CA LYS A 53 -6.08 -2.19 -34.95
C LYS A 53 -6.50 -2.81 -36.29
N ASP A 54 -7.14 -3.97 -36.27
CA ASP A 54 -7.51 -4.73 -37.47
C ASP A 54 -8.93 -4.39 -37.94
N GLN A 55 -9.15 -3.13 -38.33
CA GLN A 55 -10.36 -2.69 -39.03
C GLN A 55 -10.24 -3.14 -40.49
N THR A 56 -10.88 -4.25 -40.84
CA THR A 56 -10.86 -4.73 -42.22
C THR A 56 -11.82 -3.93 -43.10
N GLN A 57 -11.33 -3.40 -44.22
CA GLN A 57 -12.19 -2.78 -45.26
C GLN A 57 -12.86 -3.80 -46.18
N LYS A 58 -12.69 -5.10 -45.92
CA LYS A 58 -13.34 -6.13 -46.74
C LYS A 58 -14.84 -6.05 -46.51
N ALA A 59 -15.61 -5.89 -47.59
CA ALA A 59 -17.04 -6.11 -47.54
C ALA A 59 -17.31 -7.52 -46.99
N ALA A 60 -18.29 -7.63 -46.07
CA ALA A 60 -18.67 -8.90 -45.48
C ALA A 60 -18.90 -9.93 -46.59
N THR A 61 -18.01 -10.93 -46.66
CA THR A 61 -18.06 -11.94 -47.71
C THR A 61 -19.00 -13.04 -47.24
N GLY A 62 -20.31 -12.84 -47.42
CA GLY A 62 -21.29 -13.89 -47.16
C GLY A 62 -22.69 -13.36 -46.91
N PRO A 63 -23.71 -14.24 -46.96
CA PRO A 63 -25.09 -13.91 -46.61
C PRO A 63 -25.27 -13.68 -45.09
N PHE A 64 -24.18 -13.50 -44.34
CA PHE A 64 -24.21 -13.34 -42.90
C PHE A 64 -24.61 -11.91 -42.55
N ASP A 65 -25.89 -11.75 -42.22
CA ASP A 65 -26.43 -10.51 -41.67
C ASP A 65 -26.40 -10.59 -40.14
N ARG A 66 -25.47 -9.85 -39.55
CA ARG A 66 -25.27 -9.77 -38.09
C ARG A 66 -26.50 -9.23 -37.38
N GLU A 67 -27.22 -8.27 -37.98
CA GLU A 67 -28.42 -7.70 -37.37
C GLU A 67 -29.53 -8.75 -37.30
N HIS A 68 -29.72 -9.53 -38.37
CA HIS A 68 -30.63 -10.67 -38.36
C HIS A 68 -30.30 -11.70 -37.27
N LEU A 69 -29.01 -12.04 -37.09
CA LEU A 69 -28.60 -12.97 -36.04
C LEU A 69 -28.92 -12.42 -34.64
N LEU A 70 -28.64 -11.12 -34.41
CA LEU A 70 -28.95 -10.49 -33.13
C LEU A 70 -30.44 -10.48 -32.84
N MET A 71 -31.26 -10.10 -33.82
CA MET A 71 -32.73 -10.12 -33.68
C MET A 71 -33.25 -11.54 -33.43
N TYR A 72 -32.66 -12.55 -34.08
CA TYR A 72 -33.01 -13.95 -33.84
C TYR A 72 -32.68 -14.38 -32.40
N LEU A 73 -31.48 -14.08 -31.91
CA LEU A 73 -31.06 -14.42 -30.55
C LEU A 73 -31.91 -13.70 -29.48
N GLU A 74 -32.22 -12.44 -29.70
CA GLU A 74 -33.09 -11.67 -28.79
C GLU A 74 -34.51 -12.25 -28.75
N LYS A 75 -35.05 -12.63 -29.91
CA LYS A 75 -36.35 -13.30 -30.01
C LYS A 75 -36.34 -14.67 -29.32
N GLU A 76 -35.30 -15.47 -29.54
CA GLU A 76 -35.16 -16.79 -28.93
C GLU A 76 -35.03 -16.70 -27.40
N ALA A 77 -34.25 -15.74 -26.90
CA ALA A 77 -34.13 -15.47 -25.47
C ALA A 77 -35.46 -15.02 -24.83
N LEU A 78 -36.29 -14.25 -25.56
CA LEU A 78 -37.62 -13.85 -25.09
C LEU A 78 -38.62 -15.01 -25.10
N GLU A 79 -38.52 -15.92 -26.08
CA GLU A 79 -39.40 -17.09 -26.20
C GLU A 79 -39.00 -18.23 -25.25
N GLN A 80 -37.74 -18.26 -24.81
CA GLN A 80 -37.24 -19.26 -23.88
C GLN A 80 -37.88 -19.07 -22.50
N LYS A 81 -38.73 -20.02 -22.12
CA LYS A 81 -39.39 -20.03 -20.82
C LYS A 81 -38.37 -20.18 -19.69
N ASP A 82 -38.58 -19.43 -18.62
CA ASP A 82 -37.86 -19.62 -17.37
C ASP A 82 -37.96 -21.08 -16.95
N ARG A 83 -36.80 -21.65 -16.61
CA ARG A 83 -36.71 -22.99 -16.06
C ARG A 83 -37.52 -23.03 -14.77
N GLU A 84 -38.50 -23.92 -14.70
CA GLU A 84 -39.27 -24.13 -13.49
C GLU A 84 -38.35 -24.52 -12.33
N ASP A 85 -38.52 -23.84 -11.20
CA ASP A 85 -37.84 -24.20 -9.97
C ASP A 85 -38.23 -25.62 -9.57
N PHE A 86 -37.23 -26.48 -9.36
CA PHE A 86 -37.44 -27.87 -8.91
C PHE A 86 -38.24 -27.94 -7.60
N VAL A 87 -38.21 -26.86 -6.82
CA VAL A 87 -39.06 -26.66 -5.64
C VAL A 87 -39.80 -25.33 -5.82
N PRO A 88 -41.10 -25.33 -6.09
CA PRO A 88 -41.88 -24.10 -6.20
C PRO A 88 -41.76 -23.27 -4.93
N PHE A 89 -41.51 -21.97 -5.08
CA PHE A 89 -41.57 -21.03 -3.97
C PHE A 89 -43.00 -21.01 -3.41
N THR A 90 -43.22 -21.67 -2.27
CA THR A 90 -44.55 -21.79 -1.66
C THR A 90 -45.05 -20.50 -1.00
N GLY A 91 -44.26 -19.42 -0.99
CA GLY A 91 -44.62 -18.15 -0.34
C GLY A 91 -44.69 -18.21 1.19
N GLU A 92 -44.70 -19.40 1.77
CA GLU A 92 -44.59 -19.60 3.21
C GLU A 92 -43.22 -19.09 3.66
N LYS A 93 -43.20 -18.02 4.45
CA LYS A 93 -42.03 -17.63 5.24
C LYS A 93 -41.78 -18.74 6.27
N LYS A 94 -41.16 -19.84 5.83
CA LYS A 94 -40.65 -20.89 6.70
C LYS A 94 -39.46 -20.33 7.44
N GLY A 95 -39.62 -20.21 8.75
CA GLY A 95 -38.59 -19.71 9.65
C GLY A 95 -39.04 -18.46 10.37
N ARG A 96 -38.62 -18.36 11.62
CA ARG A 96 -38.75 -17.11 12.38
C ARG A 96 -37.95 -16.05 11.64
N VAL A 97 -38.47 -14.82 11.63
CA VAL A 97 -37.71 -13.65 11.16
C VAL A 97 -36.34 -13.72 11.80
N PHE A 98 -35.30 -13.78 10.96
CA PHE A 98 -33.94 -13.75 11.43
C PHE A 98 -33.72 -12.38 12.07
N ILE A 99 -33.85 -12.33 13.39
CA ILE A 99 -33.33 -11.23 14.18
C ILE A 99 -31.83 -11.46 14.16
N PRO A 100 -31.03 -10.56 13.56
CA PRO A 100 -29.59 -10.64 13.67
C PRO A 100 -29.27 -10.75 15.15
N LYS A 101 -28.75 -11.89 15.57
CA LYS A 101 -28.15 -11.98 16.89
C LYS A 101 -26.98 -11.00 16.79
N GLU A 102 -27.06 -9.88 17.51
CA GLU A 102 -25.87 -9.13 17.87
C GLU A 102 -24.91 -10.18 18.38
N LYS A 103 -23.86 -10.45 17.60
CA LYS A 103 -22.80 -11.31 18.12
C LYS A 103 -22.32 -10.53 19.34
N PRO A 104 -22.49 -11.05 20.57
CA PRO A 104 -21.83 -10.41 21.70
C PRO A 104 -20.38 -10.31 21.27
N VAL A 105 -19.84 -9.09 21.33
CA VAL A 105 -18.41 -8.83 21.16
C VAL A 105 -17.73 -9.98 21.86
N GLU A 106 -17.02 -10.83 21.10
CA GLU A 106 -16.36 -12.00 21.62
C GLU A 106 -15.29 -11.48 22.59
N THR A 107 -15.72 -11.25 23.82
CA THR A 107 -14.86 -11.13 24.96
C THR A 107 -14.27 -12.52 25.08
N ARG A 108 -13.09 -12.68 24.49
CA ARG A 108 -12.21 -13.83 24.72
C ARG A 108 -12.17 -14.05 26.22
N LYS A 109 -12.97 -14.99 26.72
CA LYS A 109 -12.76 -15.56 28.03
C LYS A 109 -11.58 -16.48 27.82
N GLU A 110 -10.40 -16.00 28.19
CA GLU A 110 -9.24 -16.87 28.32
C GLU A 110 -9.61 -17.95 29.33
N GLU A 111 -10.02 -19.13 28.85
CA GLU A 111 -10.12 -20.31 29.68
C GLU A 111 -8.70 -20.62 30.14
N LYS A 112 -8.36 -20.16 31.34
CA LYS A 112 -7.17 -20.62 32.05
C LYS A 112 -7.37 -22.08 32.35
N VAL A 113 -6.77 -22.94 31.54
CA VAL A 113 -6.58 -24.35 31.89
C VAL A 113 -5.72 -24.37 33.15
N THR A 114 -6.31 -24.69 34.29
CA THR A 114 -5.59 -24.90 35.55
C THR A 114 -4.88 -26.23 35.46
N LEU A 115 -3.56 -26.23 35.56
CA LEU A 115 -2.79 -27.47 35.66
C LEU A 115 -2.75 -27.90 37.13
N ASP A 116 -2.36 -29.16 37.35
CA ASP A 116 -2.03 -29.63 38.68
C ASP A 116 -0.88 -28.76 39.23
N PRO A 117 -0.93 -28.25 40.47
CA PRO A 117 0.12 -27.41 41.03
C PRO A 117 1.55 -27.92 40.79
N GLU A 118 1.77 -29.24 40.85
CA GLU A 118 3.08 -29.86 40.60
C GLU A 118 3.56 -29.66 39.15
N LEU A 119 2.64 -29.69 38.17
CA LEU A 119 2.95 -29.47 36.76
C LEU A 119 3.16 -27.98 36.45
N GLU A 120 2.41 -27.10 37.10
CA GLU A 120 2.57 -25.65 36.99
C GLU A 120 3.94 -25.20 37.53
N GLU A 121 4.37 -25.75 38.67
CA GLU A 121 5.70 -25.51 39.23
C GLU A 121 6.83 -26.08 38.35
N ALA A 122 6.63 -27.28 37.78
CA ALA A 122 7.59 -27.90 36.86
C ALA A 122 7.75 -27.08 35.56
N LEU A 123 6.65 -26.60 34.97
CA LEU A 123 6.70 -25.75 33.78
C LEU A 123 7.28 -24.37 34.06
N ALA A 124 7.06 -23.83 35.27
CA ALA A 124 7.64 -22.54 35.67
C ALA A 124 9.14 -22.60 35.96
N SER A 125 9.64 -23.78 36.35
CA SER A 125 11.07 -24.01 36.65
C SER A 125 11.87 -24.58 35.47
N ALA A 126 11.19 -25.07 34.44
CA ALA A 126 11.82 -25.59 33.24
C ALA A 126 12.59 -24.48 32.48
N SER A 127 13.80 -24.84 32.02
CA SER A 127 14.61 -24.01 31.14
C SER A 127 14.01 -23.93 29.72
N ASP A 128 14.33 -22.86 28.99
CA ASP A 128 13.88 -22.69 27.59
C ASP A 128 14.22 -23.90 26.73
N THR A 129 15.40 -24.50 26.93
CA THR A 129 15.86 -25.71 26.22
C THR A 129 14.98 -26.92 26.50
N GLU A 130 14.60 -27.13 27.77
CA GLU A 130 13.70 -28.22 28.14
C GLU A 130 12.29 -27.98 27.59
N LEU A 131 11.84 -26.71 27.52
CA LEU A 131 10.57 -26.35 26.88
C LEU A 131 10.58 -26.66 25.37
N TYR A 132 11.69 -26.34 24.69
CA TYR A 132 11.87 -26.68 23.27
C TYR A 132 11.89 -28.19 23.05
N ASP A 133 12.58 -28.95 23.90
CA ASP A 133 12.65 -30.40 23.81
C ASP A 133 11.28 -31.03 24.09
N LEU A 134 10.56 -30.55 25.11
CA LEU A 134 9.17 -30.96 25.39
C LEU A 134 8.26 -30.65 24.20
N ALA A 135 8.36 -29.46 23.61
CA ALA A 135 7.58 -29.08 22.43
C ALA A 135 7.95 -29.92 21.19
N ALA A 136 9.22 -30.33 21.07
CA ALA A 136 9.67 -31.23 20.01
C ALA A 136 9.12 -32.65 20.19
N VAL A 137 9.20 -33.21 21.41
CA VAL A 137 8.68 -34.54 21.76
C VAL A 137 7.16 -34.61 21.60
N LEU A 138 6.45 -33.58 22.06
CA LEU A 138 4.99 -33.47 21.89
C LEU A 138 4.57 -33.11 20.46
N GLY A 139 5.52 -32.82 19.56
CA GLY A 139 5.23 -32.47 18.17
C GLY A 139 4.53 -31.11 17.98
N VAL A 140 4.60 -30.22 18.98
CA VAL A 140 3.85 -28.96 19.01
C VAL A 140 4.36 -27.95 17.98
N HIS A 141 5.63 -28.06 17.56
CA HIS A 141 6.17 -27.24 16.47
C HIS A 141 5.35 -27.37 15.16
N ASN A 142 4.80 -28.55 14.88
CA ASN A 142 3.91 -28.76 13.73
C ASN A 142 2.48 -28.32 14.02
N LEU A 143 2.06 -28.33 15.28
CA LEU A 143 0.72 -27.89 15.71
C LEU A 143 0.58 -26.37 15.72
N LEU A 144 1.65 -25.62 16.02
CA LEU A 144 1.63 -24.15 16.00
C LEU A 144 1.40 -23.59 14.60
N ASN A 145 1.78 -24.33 13.56
CA ASN A 145 1.46 -23.97 12.17
C ASN A 145 0.09 -24.49 11.71
N ASN A 146 -0.67 -25.13 12.60
CA ASN A 146 -1.92 -25.78 12.27
C ASN A 146 -3.08 -25.02 12.94
N PRO A 147 -3.88 -24.24 12.20
CA PRO A 147 -4.94 -23.38 12.77
C PRO A 147 -6.05 -24.16 13.51
N LYS A 148 -6.09 -25.50 13.41
CA LYS A 148 -6.96 -26.33 14.23
C LYS A 148 -6.62 -26.29 15.72
N PHE A 149 -5.36 -26.06 16.11
CA PHE A 149 -5.03 -26.04 17.53
C PHE A 149 -5.71 -24.85 18.24
N ASP A 150 -5.81 -23.72 17.54
CA ASP A 150 -6.61 -22.57 17.98
C ASP A 150 -8.12 -22.87 17.93
N GLU A 151 -8.65 -23.54 16.90
CA GLU A 151 -10.09 -23.84 16.82
C GLU A 151 -10.57 -24.91 17.82
N GLU A 152 -9.76 -25.90 18.15
CA GLU A 152 -10.13 -26.96 19.12
C GLU A 152 -9.97 -26.50 20.57
N THR A 153 -9.13 -25.50 20.86
CA THR A 153 -9.06 -24.87 22.19
C THR A 153 -10.10 -23.77 22.38
N THR A 154 -10.51 -23.06 21.32
CA THR A 154 -11.50 -21.97 21.43
C THR A 154 -12.95 -22.45 21.45
N ASN A 155 -13.26 -23.57 20.82
CA ASN A 155 -14.58 -24.16 20.93
C ASN A 155 -14.64 -24.98 22.23
N GLY A 156 -15.03 -24.35 23.35
CA GLY A 156 -15.17 -24.96 24.69
C GLY A 156 -16.06 -26.22 24.79
N GLU A 157 -16.58 -26.72 23.68
CA GLU A 157 -17.04 -28.10 23.57
C GLU A 157 -15.85 -28.98 23.18
N GLY A 158 -15.04 -29.38 24.17
CA GLY A 158 -13.94 -30.32 24.01
C GLY A 158 -14.40 -31.59 23.28
N ARG A 159 -14.28 -31.60 21.95
CA ARG A 159 -14.62 -32.74 21.12
C ARG A 159 -13.55 -33.80 21.34
N LYS A 160 -13.83 -34.75 22.23
CA LYS A 160 -13.06 -35.98 22.48
C LYS A 160 -13.06 -36.95 21.29
N GLY A 161 -12.86 -36.44 20.07
CA GLY A 161 -12.76 -37.23 18.85
C GLY A 161 -11.31 -37.39 18.42
N PRO A 162 -10.96 -38.46 17.69
CA PRO A 162 -9.63 -38.62 17.11
C PRO A 162 -9.32 -37.42 16.20
N VAL A 163 -8.14 -36.81 16.42
CA VAL A 163 -7.64 -35.68 15.63
C VAL A 163 -7.69 -36.07 14.16
N ARG A 164 -8.58 -35.43 13.39
CA ARG A 164 -8.71 -35.71 11.95
C ARG A 164 -7.53 -35.06 11.23
N ASN A 165 -6.68 -35.87 10.60
CA ASN A 165 -5.55 -35.44 9.75
C ASN A 165 -5.94 -34.63 8.49
N VAL A 166 -7.22 -34.40 8.25
CA VAL A 166 -7.67 -33.53 7.16
C VAL A 166 -7.48 -32.07 7.57
N VAL A 167 -6.39 -31.46 7.12
CA VAL A 167 -6.15 -30.01 7.24
C VAL A 167 -7.25 -29.30 6.44
N LYS A 168 -8.12 -28.58 7.14
CA LYS A 168 -9.09 -27.70 6.46
C LYS A 168 -8.34 -26.42 6.10
N GLY A 169 -8.57 -25.88 4.91
CA GLY A 169 -8.06 -24.57 4.55
C GLY A 169 -8.45 -23.55 5.61
N GLU A 170 -7.50 -22.70 5.99
CA GLU A 170 -7.72 -21.63 6.96
C GLU A 170 -8.90 -20.78 6.48
N LYS A 171 -9.94 -20.69 7.30
CA LYS A 171 -11.07 -19.84 6.97
C LYS A 171 -10.57 -18.40 7.08
N ALA A 172 -10.66 -17.66 5.98
CA ALA A 172 -10.34 -16.23 5.97
C ALA A 172 -11.10 -15.55 7.12
N LYS A 173 -10.37 -15.12 8.15
CA LYS A 173 -10.94 -14.34 9.24
C LYS A 173 -11.49 -13.06 8.60
N PRO A 174 -12.75 -12.68 8.86
CA PRO A 174 -13.26 -11.40 8.37
C PRO A 174 -12.34 -10.30 8.92
N VAL A 175 -11.57 -9.67 8.03
CA VAL A 175 -10.71 -8.55 8.39
C VAL A 175 -11.65 -7.36 8.54
N PHE A 176 -11.92 -6.99 9.79
CA PHE A 176 -12.66 -5.77 10.06
C PHE A 176 -11.82 -4.57 9.62
N GLU A 177 -12.45 -3.60 8.98
CA GLU A 177 -11.78 -2.35 8.65
C GLU A 177 -11.34 -1.67 9.95
N GLU A 178 -10.04 -1.41 10.06
CA GLU A 178 -9.51 -0.64 11.18
C GLU A 178 -10.18 0.74 11.23
N PRO A 179 -10.44 1.30 12.42
CA PRO A 179 -11.03 2.62 12.53
C PRO A 179 -10.14 3.65 11.81
N PRO A 180 -10.74 4.64 11.12
CA PRO A 180 -9.98 5.70 10.46
C PRO A 180 -9.03 6.40 11.43
N ASN A 181 -7.87 6.82 10.93
CA ASN A 181 -6.91 7.60 11.71
C ASN A 181 -7.60 8.86 12.28
N PRO A 182 -7.64 9.05 13.62
CA PRO A 182 -8.36 10.16 14.24
C PRO A 182 -7.66 11.53 14.09
N THR A 183 -6.46 11.58 13.49
CA THR A 183 -5.70 12.82 13.35
C THR A 183 -6.41 13.85 12.49
N ASN A 184 -6.70 15.02 13.08
CA ASN A 184 -7.23 16.18 12.34
C ASN A 184 -6.09 16.88 11.59
N VAL A 185 -6.09 16.74 10.27
CA VAL A 185 -5.06 17.26 9.37
C VAL A 185 -4.90 18.79 9.47
N GLU A 186 -6.00 19.54 9.49
CA GLU A 186 -5.95 21.00 9.53
C GLU A 186 -5.43 21.51 10.87
N ALA A 187 -5.89 20.92 11.97
CA ALA A 187 -5.43 21.27 13.31
C ALA A 187 -3.93 20.97 13.48
N SER A 188 -3.47 19.79 13.04
CA SER A 188 -2.05 19.43 13.08
C SER A 188 -1.19 20.38 12.24
N LEU A 189 -1.68 20.79 11.06
CA LEU A 189 -0.98 21.76 10.22
C LEU A 189 -0.87 23.13 10.89
N GLN A 190 -1.94 23.60 11.54
CA GLN A 190 -1.93 24.87 12.27
C GLN A 190 -0.98 24.83 13.48
N GLN A 191 -1.01 23.75 14.28
CA GLN A 191 -0.07 23.56 15.39
C GLN A 191 1.38 23.53 14.90
N MET A 192 1.64 22.87 13.77
CA MET A 192 2.98 22.79 13.22
C MET A 192 3.49 24.15 12.70
N LYS A 193 2.62 24.94 12.05
CA LYS A 193 2.91 26.33 11.66
C LYS A 193 3.14 27.25 12.86
N ALA A 194 2.39 27.03 13.95
CA ALA A 194 2.54 27.77 15.20
C ALA A 194 3.79 27.35 16.00
N ASN A 195 4.56 26.38 15.51
CA ASN A 195 5.70 25.79 16.21
C ASN A 195 5.34 25.33 17.63
N ASP A 196 4.19 24.66 17.78
CA ASP A 196 3.68 24.21 19.07
C ASP A 196 4.65 23.22 19.74
N PRO A 197 5.14 23.50 20.98
CA PRO A 197 6.07 22.62 21.69
C PRO A 197 5.47 21.27 22.10
N SER A 198 4.14 21.16 22.17
CA SER A 198 3.46 19.89 22.47
C SER A 198 3.47 18.92 21.29
N LEU A 199 3.59 19.43 20.05
CA LEU A 199 3.56 18.62 18.83
C LEU A 199 4.95 18.07 18.49
N GLN A 200 5.25 16.85 18.96
CA GLN A 200 6.53 16.18 18.69
C GLN A 200 6.45 15.12 17.58
N GLU A 201 5.25 14.60 17.32
CA GLU A 201 5.00 13.54 16.35
C GLU A 201 3.74 13.85 15.56
N VAL A 202 3.85 13.80 14.23
CA VAL A 202 2.73 14.00 13.31
C VAL A 202 2.53 12.71 12.51
N ASN A 203 1.35 12.11 12.65
CA ASN A 203 1.00 10.87 11.98
C ASN A 203 -0.23 11.06 11.09
N LEU A 204 0.00 11.20 9.78
CA LEU A 204 -1.02 11.32 8.75
C LEU A 204 -1.31 9.98 8.05
N ASN A 205 -0.86 8.86 8.62
CA ASN A 205 -0.94 7.57 7.96
C ASN A 205 -2.39 7.19 7.65
N ASN A 206 -2.60 6.57 6.48
CA ASN A 206 -3.89 6.05 6.01
C ASN A 206 -4.98 7.12 5.75
N ILE A 207 -4.64 8.41 5.76
CA ILE A 207 -5.55 9.49 5.38
C ILE A 207 -5.46 9.70 3.87
N LYS A 208 -6.34 9.05 3.11
CA LYS A 208 -6.26 8.98 1.63
C LYS A 208 -6.64 10.29 0.90
N ASN A 209 -7.33 11.21 1.58
CA ASN A 209 -7.95 12.39 0.98
C ASN A 209 -7.27 13.71 1.38
N ILE A 210 -5.97 13.69 1.64
CA ILE A 210 -5.23 14.94 1.89
C ILE A 210 -4.88 15.59 0.54
N PRO A 211 -5.27 16.87 0.30
CA PRO A 211 -4.87 17.57 -0.90
C PRO A 211 -3.34 17.69 -0.99
N ILE A 212 -2.77 17.45 -2.18
CA ILE A 212 -1.32 17.59 -2.42
C ILE A 212 -0.77 18.96 -2.00
N PRO A 213 -1.46 20.11 -2.23
CA PRO A 213 -1.00 21.40 -1.73
C PRO A 213 -0.85 21.44 -0.20
N THR A 214 -1.77 20.81 0.54
CA THR A 214 -1.73 20.71 1.99
C THR A 214 -0.52 19.89 2.46
N LEU A 215 -0.21 18.76 1.79
CA LEU A 215 0.99 17.98 2.10
C LEU A 215 2.29 18.77 1.85
N LYS A 216 2.34 19.58 0.79
CA LYS A 216 3.47 20.49 0.56
C LYS A 216 3.55 21.57 1.63
N GLU A 217 2.43 22.01 2.18
CA GLU A 217 2.37 22.99 3.25
C GLU A 217 2.88 22.42 4.58
N PHE A 218 2.68 21.12 4.85
CA PHE A 218 3.36 20.43 5.95
C PHE A 218 4.89 20.47 5.76
N ALA A 219 5.40 20.15 4.56
CA ALA A 219 6.83 20.24 4.29
C ALA A 219 7.35 21.68 4.50
N LYS A 220 6.61 22.69 4.01
CA LYS A 220 7.01 24.10 4.17
C LYS A 220 7.03 24.55 5.63
N SER A 221 6.03 24.15 6.42
CA SER A 221 5.97 24.50 7.84
C SER A 221 7.00 23.75 8.69
N LEU A 222 7.43 22.56 8.27
CA LEU A 222 8.55 21.87 8.90
C LEU A 222 9.88 22.58 8.73
N GLU A 223 10.11 23.39 7.69
CA GLU A 223 11.39 24.11 7.51
C GLU A 223 11.79 24.93 8.76
N THR A 224 10.81 25.59 9.40
CA THR A 224 11.03 26.43 10.59
C THR A 224 10.65 25.74 11.90
N ASN A 225 10.05 24.54 11.86
CA ASN A 225 9.58 23.86 13.07
C ASN A 225 10.74 23.24 13.87
N THR A 226 10.75 23.50 15.18
CA THR A 226 11.81 23.10 16.11
C THR A 226 11.40 22.01 17.10
N HIS A 227 10.18 21.48 17.00
CA HIS A 227 9.63 20.53 17.97
C HIS A 227 9.28 19.16 17.38
N VAL A 228 8.83 19.11 16.13
CA VAL A 228 8.46 17.85 15.46
C VAL A 228 9.70 17.02 15.18
N LYS A 229 9.77 15.84 15.81
CA LYS A 229 10.87 14.87 15.67
C LYS A 229 10.50 13.72 14.73
N LYS A 230 9.21 13.40 14.61
CA LYS A 230 8.73 12.30 13.76
C LYS A 230 7.58 12.77 12.89
N PHE A 231 7.70 12.52 11.59
CA PHE A 231 6.66 12.85 10.62
C PHE A 231 6.37 11.63 9.76
N SER A 232 5.11 11.22 9.72
CA SER A 232 4.67 10.03 8.98
C SER A 232 3.47 10.38 8.11
N LEU A 233 3.55 10.03 6.82
CA LEU A 233 2.52 10.27 5.82
C LEU A 233 2.35 9.04 4.91
N ALA A 234 2.42 7.85 5.50
CA ALA A 234 2.29 6.60 4.78
C ALA A 234 0.86 6.42 4.24
N ALA A 235 0.71 5.90 3.02
CA ALA A 235 -0.60 5.68 2.40
C ALA A 235 -1.48 6.94 2.30
N THR A 236 -0.87 8.09 2.00
CA THR A 236 -1.55 9.40 1.83
C THR A 236 -1.71 9.82 0.38
N ARG A 237 -1.36 8.92 -0.57
CA ARG A 237 -1.33 9.20 -2.02
C ARG A 237 -0.34 10.31 -2.41
N SER A 238 0.74 10.44 -1.65
CA SER A 238 1.81 11.40 -1.95
C SER A 238 2.56 11.04 -3.25
N ASN A 239 3.13 12.04 -3.91
CA ASN A 239 3.81 11.91 -5.20
C ASN A 239 5.11 12.74 -5.24
N ASP A 240 5.83 12.74 -6.37
CA ASP A 240 7.13 13.41 -6.49
C ASP A 240 7.14 14.90 -6.08
N PRO A 241 6.14 15.73 -6.42
CA PRO A 241 6.06 17.09 -5.93
C PRO A 241 6.01 17.23 -4.40
N VAL A 242 5.44 16.26 -3.69
CA VAL A 242 5.49 16.20 -2.22
C VAL A 242 6.89 15.78 -1.78
N ALA A 243 7.45 14.73 -2.38
CA ALA A 243 8.80 14.27 -2.07
C ALA A 243 9.87 15.38 -2.25
N LEU A 244 9.79 16.15 -3.33
CA LEU A 244 10.65 17.31 -3.59
C LEU A 244 10.47 18.40 -2.52
N ALA A 245 9.25 18.66 -2.06
CA ALA A 245 9.01 19.63 -0.99
C ALA A 245 9.64 19.16 0.34
N PHE A 246 9.54 17.86 0.66
CA PHE A 246 10.22 17.28 1.81
C PHE A 246 11.74 17.27 1.64
N ALA A 247 12.26 17.06 0.43
CA ALA A 247 13.70 17.14 0.15
C ALA A 247 14.26 18.55 0.42
N GLU A 248 13.60 19.59 -0.09
CA GLU A 248 13.98 20.98 0.19
C GLU A 248 13.87 21.31 1.69
N MET A 249 12.81 20.82 2.35
CA MET A 249 12.68 20.96 3.80
C MET A 249 13.83 20.29 4.55
N LEU A 250 14.26 19.09 4.16
CA LEU A 250 15.37 18.37 4.81
C LEU A 250 16.70 19.12 4.69
N LYS A 251 16.93 19.87 3.62
CA LYS A 251 18.14 20.71 3.52
C LYS A 251 18.19 21.79 4.61
N VAL A 252 17.02 22.33 4.98
CA VAL A 252 16.88 23.44 5.95
C VAL A 252 16.66 22.96 7.38
N ASN A 253 15.69 22.07 7.60
CA ASN A 253 15.28 21.64 8.94
C ASN A 253 16.36 20.80 9.62
N LYS A 254 16.68 21.13 10.87
CA LYS A 254 17.67 20.43 11.71
C LYS A 254 17.06 19.86 12.99
N THR A 255 15.78 19.51 12.96
CA THR A 255 15.03 18.98 14.12
C THR A 255 14.54 17.56 13.87
N LEU A 256 13.98 17.31 12.68
CA LEU A 256 13.34 16.06 12.33
C LEU A 256 14.33 14.88 12.44
N LYS A 257 13.88 13.80 13.08
CA LYS A 257 14.65 12.57 13.33
C LYS A 257 14.14 11.38 12.53
N SER A 258 12.85 11.33 12.25
CA SER A 258 12.21 10.25 11.49
C SER A 258 11.24 10.80 10.44
N LEU A 259 11.38 10.33 9.21
CA LEU A 259 10.46 10.61 8.10
C LEU A 259 9.94 9.31 7.50
N ASN A 260 8.62 9.12 7.44
CA ASN A 260 8.00 7.97 6.78
C ASN A 260 7.11 8.42 5.61
N VAL A 261 7.49 8.03 4.40
CA VAL A 261 6.76 8.26 3.14
C VAL A 261 6.38 6.95 2.44
N GLU A 262 6.32 5.83 3.17
CA GLU A 262 5.96 4.50 2.65
C GLU A 262 4.58 4.46 1.96
N SER A 263 4.36 3.47 1.10
CA SER A 263 3.02 3.17 0.55
C SER A 263 2.41 4.35 -0.22
N ASN A 264 3.20 5.05 -1.03
CA ASN A 264 2.78 6.22 -1.79
C ASN A 264 3.03 6.06 -3.31
N PHE A 265 2.87 7.14 -4.07
CA PHE A 265 3.09 7.22 -5.51
C PHE A 265 4.37 8.00 -5.85
N ILE A 266 5.40 7.89 -5.02
CA ILE A 266 6.68 8.55 -5.25
C ILE A 266 7.51 7.66 -6.19
N THR A 267 7.97 8.23 -7.30
CA THR A 267 8.80 7.54 -8.29
C THR A 267 10.27 7.57 -7.87
N GLY A 268 11.13 6.90 -8.64
CA GLY A 268 12.58 6.97 -8.47
C GLY A 268 13.11 8.40 -8.39
N THR A 269 12.53 9.34 -9.14
CA THR A 269 12.98 10.74 -9.15
C THR A 269 12.75 11.44 -7.80
N GLY A 270 11.57 11.28 -7.22
CA GLY A 270 11.24 11.86 -5.91
C GLY A 270 12.02 11.22 -4.77
N ILE A 271 12.24 9.90 -4.83
CA ILE A 271 13.08 9.19 -3.86
C ILE A 271 14.53 9.66 -3.92
N LEU A 272 15.12 9.77 -5.11
CA LEU A 272 16.50 10.27 -5.26
C LEU A 272 16.64 11.67 -4.68
N ALA A 273 15.67 12.56 -4.90
CA ALA A 273 15.69 13.89 -4.30
C ALA A 273 15.67 13.85 -2.76
N LEU A 274 14.86 12.97 -2.16
CA LEU A 274 14.82 12.79 -0.71
C LEU A 274 16.16 12.28 -0.16
N VAL A 275 16.79 11.30 -0.83
CA VAL A 275 18.06 10.72 -0.41
C VAL A 275 19.22 11.70 -0.62
N GLU A 276 19.22 12.46 -1.71
CA GLU A 276 20.22 13.49 -2.00
C GLU A 276 20.20 14.59 -0.93
N ALA A 277 19.01 15.01 -0.49
CA ALA A 277 18.86 15.98 0.59
C ALA A 277 19.46 15.49 1.93
N LEU A 278 19.68 14.19 2.11
CA LEU A 278 20.34 13.65 3.30
C LEU A 278 21.83 13.98 3.35
N ARG A 279 22.47 14.34 2.24
CA ARG A 279 23.87 14.81 2.24
C ARG A 279 24.03 16.10 3.06
N GLU A 280 23.01 16.96 3.03
CA GLU A 280 22.97 18.24 3.75
C GLU A 280 22.21 18.14 5.09
N ASN A 281 21.54 17.01 5.36
CA ASN A 281 20.78 16.82 6.59
C ASN A 281 21.56 16.03 7.65
N ASP A 282 21.69 16.68 8.80
CA ASP A 282 22.53 16.23 9.88
C ASP A 282 21.76 15.60 11.04
N THR A 283 20.44 15.56 10.95
CA THR A 283 19.57 15.30 12.10
C THR A 283 18.66 14.10 11.90
N LEU A 284 18.28 13.81 10.66
CA LEU A 284 17.46 12.66 10.31
C LEU A 284 18.25 11.38 10.53
N THR A 285 17.69 10.47 11.31
CA THR A 285 18.29 9.17 11.63
C THR A 285 17.53 8.00 11.02
N GLU A 286 16.26 8.22 10.70
CA GLU A 286 15.36 7.21 10.15
C GLU A 286 14.59 7.78 8.97
N ILE A 287 14.66 7.10 7.83
CA ILE A 287 13.83 7.40 6.67
C ILE A 287 13.23 6.10 6.15
N LYS A 288 11.93 6.12 5.88
CA LYS A 288 11.19 4.98 5.33
C LYS A 288 10.53 5.38 4.02
N ILE A 289 10.85 4.65 2.97
CA ILE A 289 10.46 4.95 1.58
C ILE A 289 9.88 3.74 0.85
N ASP A 290 9.64 2.64 1.56
CA ASP A 290 9.25 1.37 0.97
C ASP A 290 7.82 1.36 0.39
N ASN A 291 7.50 0.30 -0.35
CA ASN A 291 6.18 0.00 -0.88
C ASN A 291 5.60 1.13 -1.77
N GLN A 292 6.43 1.81 -2.56
CA GLN A 292 5.93 2.75 -3.56
C GLN A 292 5.16 1.98 -4.66
N ARG A 293 4.17 2.63 -5.28
CA ARG A 293 3.36 1.99 -6.36
C ARG A 293 4.22 1.47 -7.52
N GLN A 294 5.33 2.14 -7.82
CA GLN A 294 6.28 1.74 -8.83
C GLN A 294 7.57 1.28 -8.17
N GLN A 295 8.15 0.20 -8.69
CA GLN A 295 9.49 -0.23 -8.30
C GLN A 295 10.52 0.82 -8.77
N LEU A 296 11.47 1.18 -7.91
CA LEU A 296 12.47 2.23 -8.19
C LEU A 296 13.43 1.83 -9.31
N GLY A 297 13.72 0.52 -9.42
CA GLY A 297 14.63 -0.03 -10.42
C GLY A 297 16.10 -0.01 -10.00
N THR A 298 16.90 -0.89 -10.63
CA THR A 298 18.29 -1.15 -10.23
C THR A 298 19.18 0.09 -10.26
N ALA A 299 19.01 0.97 -11.26
CA ALA A 299 19.84 2.19 -11.38
C ALA A 299 19.60 3.15 -10.20
N VAL A 300 18.34 3.36 -9.83
CA VAL A 300 17.97 4.19 -8.67
C VAL A 300 18.47 3.56 -7.37
N GLU A 301 18.32 2.25 -7.20
CA GLU A 301 18.85 1.55 -6.01
C GLU A 301 20.37 1.70 -5.87
N MET A 302 21.12 1.63 -6.97
CA MET A 302 22.58 1.82 -6.97
C MET A 302 22.96 3.23 -6.55
N GLU A 303 22.24 4.24 -7.01
CA GLU A 303 22.46 5.63 -6.64
C GLU A 303 22.13 5.89 -5.17
N ILE A 304 21.03 5.33 -4.67
CA ILE A 304 20.68 5.34 -3.24
C ILE A 304 21.82 4.74 -2.41
N ALA A 305 22.38 3.61 -2.86
CA ALA A 305 23.49 2.97 -2.16
C ALA A 305 24.73 3.86 -2.10
N GLN A 306 25.09 4.52 -3.21
CA GLN A 306 26.22 5.45 -3.23
C GLN A 306 26.00 6.63 -2.28
N MET A 307 24.82 7.27 -2.33
CA MET A 307 24.51 8.39 -1.45
C MET A 307 24.53 8.01 0.03
N LEU A 308 24.00 6.84 0.38
CA LEU A 308 23.96 6.38 1.77
C LEU A 308 25.34 5.95 2.31
N GLU A 309 26.26 5.52 1.45
CA GLU A 309 27.65 5.27 1.86
C GLU A 309 28.39 6.55 2.27
N GLU A 310 28.03 7.68 1.67
CA GLU A 310 28.57 8.99 1.99
C GLU A 310 27.90 9.61 3.24
N ASN A 311 26.69 9.16 3.59
CA ASN A 311 25.98 9.61 4.79
C ASN A 311 26.38 8.80 6.03
N SER A 312 26.80 9.49 7.10
CA SER A 312 27.24 8.85 8.36
C SER A 312 26.21 8.87 9.49
N ARG A 313 24.98 9.32 9.22
CA ARG A 313 23.98 9.65 10.25
C ARG A 313 22.70 8.83 10.17
N ILE A 314 22.31 8.37 8.98
CA ILE A 314 21.15 7.47 8.84
C ILE A 314 21.48 6.14 9.51
N LEU A 315 20.63 5.77 10.47
CA LEU A 315 20.75 4.54 11.27
C LEU A 315 19.72 3.49 10.85
N LYS A 316 18.63 3.92 10.22
CA LYS A 316 17.56 3.06 9.72
C LYS A 316 17.09 3.56 8.37
N PHE A 317 17.21 2.71 7.36
CA PHE A 317 16.72 2.96 6.01
C PHE A 317 15.64 1.93 5.67
N GLY A 318 14.38 2.35 5.74
CA GLY A 318 13.21 1.52 5.50
C GLY A 318 12.94 1.39 4.00
N TYR A 319 13.60 0.43 3.36
CA TYR A 319 13.38 0.07 1.96
C TYR A 319 13.81 -1.37 1.69
N GLN A 320 12.94 -2.15 1.05
CA GLN A 320 13.30 -3.49 0.58
C GLN A 320 13.94 -3.43 -0.81
N PHE A 321 15.26 -3.52 -0.84
CA PHE A 321 16.03 -3.56 -2.09
C PHE A 321 15.73 -4.81 -2.91
N THR A 322 15.50 -4.62 -4.21
CA THR A 322 15.24 -5.72 -5.14
C THR A 322 16.50 -6.43 -5.61
N LYS A 323 17.66 -5.74 -5.61
CA LYS A 323 18.95 -6.31 -5.99
C LYS A 323 19.90 -6.46 -4.80
N GLN A 324 20.64 -7.57 -4.77
CA GLN A 324 21.59 -7.86 -3.68
C GLN A 324 22.72 -6.85 -3.59
N GLY A 325 23.24 -6.34 -4.72
CA GLY A 325 24.35 -5.37 -4.75
C GLY A 325 24.06 -4.11 -3.90
N PRO A 326 23.09 -3.26 -4.30
CA PRO A 326 22.65 -2.11 -3.50
C PRO A 326 22.32 -2.48 -2.05
N ARG A 327 21.59 -3.57 -1.84
CA ARG A 327 21.18 -4.05 -0.51
C ARG A 327 22.38 -4.24 0.42
N THR A 328 23.42 -4.94 -0.05
CA THR A 328 24.61 -5.22 0.76
C THR A 328 25.41 -3.96 1.06
N ARG A 329 25.50 -3.03 0.11
CA ARG A 329 26.18 -1.74 0.28
C ARG A 329 25.48 -0.87 1.32
N VAL A 330 24.16 -0.74 1.20
CA VAL A 330 23.36 0.01 2.17
C VAL A 330 23.39 -0.64 3.55
N ALA A 331 23.26 -1.96 3.64
CA ALA A 331 23.39 -2.66 4.91
C ALA A 331 24.74 -2.38 5.58
N ALA A 332 25.85 -2.44 4.83
CA ALA A 332 27.18 -2.13 5.35
C ALA A 332 27.30 -0.66 5.82
N ALA A 333 26.77 0.30 5.04
CA ALA A 333 26.74 1.71 5.42
C ALA A 333 25.94 1.94 6.71
N ILE A 334 24.76 1.34 6.83
CA ILE A 334 23.92 1.45 8.01
C ILE A 334 24.57 0.78 9.24
N THR A 335 25.19 -0.38 9.08
CA THR A 335 25.95 -1.04 10.15
C THR A 335 27.10 -0.15 10.63
N LYS A 336 27.88 0.42 9.70
CA LYS A 336 28.96 1.38 10.02
C LYS A 336 28.44 2.57 10.82
N ASN A 337 27.30 3.14 10.43
CA ASN A 337 26.71 4.29 11.12
C ASN A 337 26.24 3.94 12.54
N ASN A 338 25.60 2.79 12.71
CA ASN A 338 25.22 2.29 14.04
C ASN A 338 26.44 2.04 14.93
N ASP A 339 27.53 1.49 14.36
CA ASP A 339 28.80 1.31 15.08
C ASP A 339 29.43 2.64 15.51
N LEU A 340 29.36 3.68 14.69
CA LEU A 340 29.82 5.03 15.07
C LEU A 340 29.05 5.58 16.26
N VAL A 341 27.72 5.42 16.27
CA VAL A 341 26.88 5.82 17.41
C VAL A 341 27.22 5.01 18.66
N ARG A 342 27.44 3.69 18.52
CA ARG A 342 27.85 2.82 19.64
C ARG A 342 29.19 3.26 20.23
N LYS A 343 30.20 3.53 19.39
CA LYS A 343 31.52 4.01 19.84
C LYS A 343 31.41 5.32 20.62
N LYS A 344 30.62 6.28 20.12
CA LYS A 344 30.37 7.56 20.80
C LYS A 344 29.75 7.39 22.19
N ARG A 345 28.86 6.40 22.39
CA ARG A 345 28.30 6.09 23.72
C ARG A 345 29.37 5.56 24.67
N VAL A 346 30.16 4.58 24.21
CA VAL A 346 31.24 3.98 25.01
C VAL A 346 32.33 4.98 25.38
N GLU A 347 32.67 5.90 24.49
CA GLU A 347 33.63 6.98 24.77
C GLU A 347 33.06 8.06 25.68
N GLY A 348 31.76 8.35 25.57
CA GLY A 348 31.05 9.27 26.45
C GLY A 348 31.01 8.77 27.89
N ASP A 349 30.81 7.47 28.10
CA ASP A 349 30.78 6.84 29.43
C ASP A 349 32.17 6.78 30.10
N ARG A 350 33.25 7.02 29.35
CA ARG A 350 34.63 7.02 29.86
C ARG A 350 35.12 8.41 30.27
N ARG A 351 34.40 9.48 29.94
CA ARG A 351 34.70 10.86 30.36
C ARG A 351 33.85 11.22 31.56
#